data_AF-A0AAC8Q0D9-F1
#
_entry.id   AF-A0AAC8Q0D9-F1
#
_cell.length_a   1.000
_cell.length_b   1.000
_cell.length_c   1.000
_cell.angle_alpha   90.00
_cell.angle_beta   90.00
_cell.angle_gamma   90.00
#
_symmetry.space_group_name_H-M   'P 1'
#
loop_
_entity.id
_entity.type
_entity.pdbx_description
1 polymer ?
#
loop_
_entity_poly.entity_id
_entity_poly.type
_entity_poly.pdbx_seq_one_letter_code
_entity_poly.pdbx_strand_id
1 'polypeptide(L)'
;MLTISRQQFEALSRTREQGFTARAVAHLRAHHPEWCHGREDAALAARAAAALAFAREHGVSHEANVLRLMDLQLRPGFALPLADYPRYRLTQRGLEESARVANFALALTRPRPLVVISLDTDLDALERGHA
;
A
#
# COMPACT_ATOMS: atom_id res chain seq x y z
N MET A 1 -23.13 -17.56 25.03
CA MET A 1 -22.66 -16.29 24.46
C MET A 1 -21.19 -16.14 24.86
N LEU A 2 -20.26 -16.35 23.92
CA LEU A 2 -18.82 -16.33 24.20
C LEU A 2 -18.33 -14.87 24.25
N THR A 3 -18.11 -14.35 25.46
CA THR A 3 -17.54 -13.01 25.66
C THR A 3 -16.02 -13.12 25.57
N ILE A 4 -15.46 -12.89 24.38
CA ILE A 4 -14.01 -12.84 24.19
C ILE A 4 -13.47 -11.65 24.99
N SER A 5 -12.50 -11.91 25.87
CA SER A 5 -11.87 -10.83 26.64
C SER A 5 -10.97 -9.98 25.73
N ARG A 6 -10.81 -8.70 26.06
CA ARG A 6 -9.93 -7.78 25.31
C ARG A 6 -8.50 -8.35 25.13
N GLN A 7 -7.97 -9.05 26.13
CA GLN A 7 -6.65 -9.69 26.07
C GLN A 7 -6.59 -10.82 25.05
N GLN A 8 -7.64 -11.64 24.94
CA GLN A 8 -7.71 -12.71 23.94
C GLN A 8 -7.80 -12.15 22.52
N PHE A 9 -8.52 -11.03 22.33
CA PHE A 9 -8.59 -10.34 21.06
C PHE A 9 -7.25 -9.74 20.63
N GLU A 10 -6.53 -9.11 21.56
CA GLU A 10 -5.20 -8.55 21.31
C GLU A 10 -4.19 -9.64 20.98
N ALA A 11 -4.21 -10.76 21.70
CA ALA A 11 -3.35 -11.92 21.42
C ALA A 11 -3.61 -12.50 20.02
N LEU A 12 -4.89 -12.71 19.65
CA LEU A 12 -5.28 -13.19 18.33
C LEU A 12 -4.83 -12.24 17.22
N SER A 13 -4.96 -10.93 17.45
CA SER A 13 -4.55 -9.89 16.50
C SER A 13 -3.05 -9.93 16.26
N ARG A 14 -2.23 -10.05 17.32
CA ARG A 14 -0.77 -10.18 17.21
C ARG A 14 -0.36 -11.44 16.44
N THR A 15 -0.97 -12.59 16.73
CA THR A 15 -0.66 -13.84 16.00
C THR A 15 -0.98 -13.71 14.51
N ARG A 16 -2.10 -13.06 14.18
CA ARG A 16 -2.47 -12.80 12.77
C ARG A 16 -1.49 -11.86 12.08
N GLU A 17 -1.08 -10.79 12.74
CA GLU A 17 -0.08 -9.84 12.22
C GLU A 17 1.29 -10.49 12.00
N GLN A 18 1.74 -11.33 12.93
CA GLN A 18 2.98 -12.09 12.80
C GLN A 18 2.91 -13.08 11.63
N GLY A 19 1.80 -13.81 11.52
CA GLY A 19 1.57 -14.73 10.41
C GLY A 19 1.54 -14.02 9.06
N PHE A 20 0.88 -12.86 8.98
CA PHE A 20 0.89 -12.01 7.78
C PHE A 20 2.30 -11.53 7.45
N THR A 21 3.02 -10.99 8.44
CA THR A 21 4.39 -10.47 8.24
C THR A 21 5.31 -11.54 7.66
N ALA A 22 5.28 -12.77 8.20
CA ALA A 22 6.08 -13.88 7.68
C ALA A 22 5.74 -14.20 6.21
N ARG A 23 4.45 -14.24 5.86
CA ARG A 23 4.02 -14.46 4.46
C ARG A 23 4.41 -13.29 3.54
N ALA A 24 4.29 -12.06 4.01
CA ALA A 24 4.68 -10.87 3.26
C ALA A 24 6.20 -10.82 2.99
N VAL A 25 7.03 -11.21 3.97
CA VAL A 25 8.48 -11.35 3.78
C VAL A 25 8.80 -12.44 2.75
N ALA A 26 8.15 -13.60 2.84
CA ALA A 26 8.31 -14.67 1.85
C ALA A 26 7.89 -14.21 0.44
N HIS A 27 6.77 -13.50 0.33
CA HIS A 27 6.29 -12.90 -0.92
C HIS A 27 7.32 -11.93 -1.51
N LEU A 28 7.84 -11.00 -0.71
CA LEU A 28 8.87 -10.04 -1.15
C LEU A 28 10.11 -10.74 -1.69
N ARG A 29 10.61 -11.76 -0.99
CA ARG A 29 11.79 -12.51 -1.43
C ARG A 29 11.54 -13.28 -2.74
N ALA A 30 10.33 -13.80 -2.93
CA ALA A 30 9.96 -14.55 -4.13
C ALA A 30 9.76 -13.64 -5.36
N HIS A 31 9.12 -12.48 -5.17
CA HIS A 31 8.69 -11.62 -6.29
C HIS A 31 9.62 -10.43 -6.56
N HIS A 32 10.42 -10.01 -5.58
CA HIS A 32 11.35 -8.88 -5.68
C HIS A 32 12.75 -9.22 -5.13
N PRO A 33 13.40 -10.30 -5.60
CA PRO A 33 14.67 -10.77 -5.02
C PRO A 33 15.79 -9.74 -5.10
N GLU A 34 15.86 -8.95 -6.18
CA GLU A 34 16.86 -7.89 -6.35
C GLU A 34 16.69 -6.77 -5.32
N TRP A 35 15.45 -6.36 -5.06
CA TRP A 35 15.16 -5.39 -4.00
C TRP A 35 15.43 -5.99 -2.63
N CYS A 36 15.19 -7.28 -2.41
CA CYS A 36 15.50 -7.94 -1.13
C CYS A 36 17.00 -8.18 -0.91
N HIS A 37 17.83 -8.11 -1.95
CA HIS A 37 19.26 -8.38 -1.83
C HIS A 37 19.92 -7.44 -0.80
N GLY A 38 20.67 -8.01 0.15
CA GLY A 38 21.35 -7.27 1.22
C GLY A 38 20.44 -6.69 2.30
N ARG A 39 19.13 -6.96 2.30
CA ARG A 39 18.20 -6.50 3.35
C ARG A 39 17.95 -7.62 4.35
N GLU A 40 18.07 -7.27 5.63
CA GLU A 40 17.73 -8.17 6.75
C GLU A 40 16.22 -8.35 6.89
N ASP A 41 15.81 -9.45 7.53
CA ASP A 41 14.39 -9.75 7.77
C ASP A 41 13.67 -8.68 8.59
N ALA A 42 14.39 -8.00 9.50
CA ALA A 42 13.84 -6.87 10.24
C ALA A 42 13.39 -5.73 9.32
N ALA A 43 14.15 -5.43 8.26
CA ALA A 43 13.82 -4.38 7.30
C ALA A 43 12.62 -4.79 6.41
N LEU A 44 12.57 -6.06 6.00
CA LEU A 44 11.44 -6.60 5.23
C LEU A 44 10.15 -6.63 6.08
N ALA A 45 10.27 -7.00 7.35
CA ALA A 45 9.16 -6.98 8.30
C ALA A 45 8.65 -5.55 8.57
N ALA A 46 9.56 -4.59 8.73
CA ALA A 46 9.19 -3.18 8.87
C ALA A 46 8.42 -2.65 7.65
N ARG A 47 8.80 -3.09 6.43
CA ARG A 47 8.07 -2.76 5.20
C ARG A 47 6.67 -3.37 5.19
N ALA A 48 6.51 -4.64 5.56
CA ALA A 48 5.21 -5.29 5.67
C ALA A 48 4.32 -4.60 6.71
N ALA A 49 4.88 -4.19 7.85
CA ALA A 49 4.17 -3.45 8.89
C ALA A 49 3.70 -2.07 8.38
N ALA A 50 4.52 -1.34 7.64
CA ALA A 50 4.14 -0.07 7.04
C ALA A 50 3.00 -0.22 6.02
N ALA A 51 3.05 -1.25 5.18
CA ALA A 51 1.96 -1.55 4.24
C ALA A 51 0.65 -1.92 4.96
N LEU A 52 0.74 -2.67 6.07
CA LEU A 52 -0.41 -3.01 6.89
C LEU A 52 -1.00 -1.79 7.61
N ALA A 53 -0.16 -0.87 8.08
CA ALA A 53 -0.60 0.39 8.69
C ALA A 53 -1.39 1.23 7.67
N PHE A 54 -0.84 1.42 6.46
CA PHE A 54 -1.54 2.09 5.36
C PHE A 54 -2.88 1.40 5.03
N ALA A 55 -2.86 0.07 4.94
CA ALA A 55 -4.06 -0.70 4.62
C ALA A 55 -5.17 -0.49 5.65
N ARG A 56 -4.83 -0.40 6.95
CA ARG A 56 -5.79 -0.11 8.02
C ARG A 56 -6.36 1.29 7.93
N GLU A 57 -5.49 2.28 7.72
CA GLU A 57 -5.87 3.69 7.61
C GLU A 57 -6.86 3.92 6.47
N HIS A 58 -6.70 3.19 5.35
CA HIS A 58 -7.50 3.36 4.14
C HIS A 58 -8.50 2.23 3.86
N GLY A 59 -8.78 1.36 4.83
CA GLY A 59 -9.82 0.33 4.71
C GLY A 59 -9.53 -0.80 3.71
N VAL A 60 -8.26 -1.09 3.43
CA VAL A 60 -7.83 -2.23 2.61
C VAL A 60 -7.75 -3.49 3.48
N SER A 61 -8.77 -4.34 3.43
CA SER A 61 -8.95 -5.45 4.38
C SER A 61 -8.41 -6.81 3.92
N HIS A 62 -8.23 -7.03 2.61
CA HIS A 62 -7.77 -8.32 2.08
C HIS A 62 -6.25 -8.39 1.99
N GLU A 63 -5.67 -9.48 2.51
CA GLU A 63 -4.22 -9.75 2.47
C GLU A 63 -3.63 -9.61 1.05
N ALA A 64 -4.29 -10.17 0.04
CA ALA A 64 -3.87 -10.06 -1.35
C ALA A 64 -3.75 -8.60 -1.84
N ASN A 65 -4.61 -7.71 -1.34
CA ASN A 65 -4.56 -6.29 -1.69
C ASN A 65 -3.42 -5.56 -0.99
N VAL A 66 -3.06 -6.00 0.23
CA VAL A 66 -1.88 -5.48 0.94
C VAL A 66 -0.59 -5.94 0.27
N LEU A 67 -0.52 -7.20 -0.18
CA LEU A 67 0.63 -7.68 -0.97
C LEU A 67 0.72 -6.92 -2.31
N ARG A 68 -0.40 -6.71 -3.00
CA ARG A 68 -0.44 -5.89 -4.22
C ARG A 68 0.00 -4.45 -3.97
N LEU A 69 -0.38 -3.84 -2.85
CA LEU A 69 0.13 -2.53 -2.43
C LEU A 69 1.65 -2.56 -2.31
N MET A 70 2.21 -3.56 -1.64
CA MET A 70 3.67 -3.70 -1.49
C MET A 70 4.37 -3.82 -2.84
N ASP A 71 3.82 -4.64 -3.75
CA ASP A 71 4.36 -4.79 -5.11
C ASP A 71 4.37 -3.46 -5.88
N LEU A 72 3.28 -2.69 -5.76
CA LEU A 72 3.16 -1.37 -6.40
C LEU A 72 4.15 -0.37 -5.80
N GLN A 73 4.33 -0.37 -4.48
CA GLN A 73 5.27 0.52 -3.81
C GLN A 73 6.75 0.25 -4.12
N LEU A 74 7.07 -0.89 -4.75
CA LEU A 74 8.41 -1.21 -5.23
C LEU A 74 8.61 -0.85 -6.70
N ARG A 75 7.56 -0.47 -7.42
CA ARG A 75 7.68 -0.05 -8.82
C ARG A 75 8.41 1.29 -8.91
N PRO A 76 9.38 1.43 -9.83
CA PRO A 76 10.00 2.72 -10.12
C PRO A 76 8.94 3.79 -10.40
N GLY A 77 9.12 4.98 -9.85
CA GLY A 77 8.21 6.12 -10.03
C GLY A 77 6.94 6.08 -9.19
N PHE A 78 6.66 4.99 -8.46
CA PHE A 78 5.52 4.95 -7.54
C PHE A 78 5.82 5.71 -6.25
N ALA A 79 4.97 6.67 -5.89
CA ALA A 79 5.05 7.37 -4.62
C ALA A 79 3.68 7.51 -3.96
N LEU A 80 3.63 7.15 -2.68
CA LEU A 80 2.44 7.24 -1.84
C LEU A 80 2.88 7.41 -0.38
N PRO A 81 2.69 8.61 0.22
CA PRO A 81 2.23 9.85 -0.41
C PRO A 81 3.27 10.42 -1.41
N LEU A 82 2.85 11.38 -2.23
CA LEU A 82 3.77 12.13 -3.11
C LEU A 82 4.76 12.98 -2.29
N ALA A 83 5.97 13.16 -2.83
CA ALA A 83 6.93 14.15 -2.34
C ALA A 83 6.45 15.59 -2.61
N ASP A 84 7.08 16.58 -1.99
CA ASP A 84 6.62 17.98 -1.97
C ASP A 84 6.40 18.60 -3.35
N TYR A 85 7.36 18.46 -4.27
CA TYR A 85 7.26 19.05 -5.59
C TYR A 85 6.14 18.41 -6.45
N PRO A 86 6.04 17.08 -6.60
CA PRO A 86 4.91 16.44 -7.27
C PRO A 86 3.56 16.75 -6.60
N ARG A 87 3.51 16.79 -5.26
CA ARG A 87 2.31 17.18 -4.51
C ARG A 87 1.90 18.62 -4.83
N TYR A 88 2.84 19.55 -4.88
CA TYR A 88 2.60 20.93 -5.29
C TYR A 88 2.03 21.01 -6.72
N ARG A 89 2.60 20.24 -7.66
CA ARG A 89 2.10 20.15 -9.04
C ARG A 89 0.68 19.58 -9.12
N LEU A 90 0.35 18.61 -8.29
CA LEU A 90 -1.00 18.06 -8.16
C LEU A 90 -1.99 19.16 -7.71
N THR A 91 -1.64 19.91 -6.67
CA THR A 91 -2.45 21.02 -6.13
C THR A 91 -2.64 22.15 -7.15
N GLN A 92 -1.61 22.49 -7.94
CA GLN A 92 -1.72 23.49 -9.02
C GLN A 92 -2.75 23.11 -10.10
N ARG A 93 -3.10 21.82 -10.22
CA ARG A 93 -4.13 21.32 -11.14
C ARG A 93 -5.50 21.16 -10.46
N GLY A 94 -5.68 21.67 -9.24
CA GLY A 94 -6.94 21.57 -8.49
C GLY A 94 -7.25 20.17 -7.96
N LEU A 95 -6.23 19.30 -7.88
CA LEU A 95 -6.35 17.93 -7.39
C LEU A 95 -5.73 17.81 -5.99
N GLU A 96 -6.41 17.05 -5.13
CA GLU A 96 -6.00 16.81 -3.74
C GLU A 96 -5.29 15.46 -3.59
N GLU A 97 -4.16 15.44 -2.88
CA GLU A 97 -3.39 14.22 -2.63
C GLU A 97 -4.19 13.21 -1.81
N SER A 98 -5.01 13.69 -0.86
CA SER A 98 -5.92 12.84 -0.08
C SER A 98 -6.94 12.11 -0.96
N ALA A 99 -7.49 12.79 -1.96
CA ALA A 99 -8.40 12.20 -2.94
C ALA A 99 -7.68 11.16 -3.83
N ARG A 100 -6.43 11.44 -4.22
CA ARG A 100 -5.58 10.50 -4.96
C ARG A 100 -5.34 9.21 -4.17
N VAL A 101 -4.93 9.35 -2.91
CA VAL A 101 -4.68 8.23 -1.99
C VAL A 101 -5.96 7.40 -1.78
N ALA A 102 -7.10 8.06 -1.54
CA ALA A 102 -8.38 7.38 -1.37
C ALA A 102 -8.80 6.61 -2.63
N ASN A 103 -8.66 7.21 -3.82
CA ASN A 103 -8.96 6.55 -5.09
C ASN A 103 -8.04 5.34 -5.34
N PHE A 104 -6.76 5.46 -5.00
CA PHE A 104 -5.82 4.35 -5.07
C PHE A 104 -6.22 3.20 -4.13
N ALA A 105 -6.57 3.49 -2.88
CA ALA A 105 -7.04 2.47 -1.94
C ALA A 105 -8.33 1.77 -2.42
N LEU A 106 -9.27 2.51 -3.02
CA LEU A 106 -10.45 1.94 -3.67
C LEU A 106 -10.09 1.05 -4.86
N ALA A 107 -9.10 1.43 -5.66
CA ALA A 107 -8.64 0.64 -6.81
C ALA A 107 -7.91 -0.65 -6.39
N LEU A 108 -7.31 -0.69 -5.19
CA LEU A 108 -6.77 -1.92 -4.63
C LEU A 108 -7.87 -2.93 -4.29
N THR A 109 -9.05 -2.47 -3.88
CA THR A 109 -10.15 -3.32 -3.41
C THR A 109 -11.14 -3.74 -4.49
N ARG A 110 -11.15 -3.07 -5.66
CA ARG A 110 -12.09 -3.33 -6.75
C ARG A 110 -11.35 -3.77 -8.02
N PRO A 111 -11.97 -4.59 -8.89
CA PRO A 111 -11.43 -4.92 -10.21
C PRO A 111 -11.64 -3.75 -11.18
N ARG A 112 -11.05 -2.59 -10.87
CA ARG A 112 -10.96 -1.44 -11.78
C ARG A 112 -9.53 -1.33 -12.30
N PRO A 113 -9.32 -0.82 -13.53
CA PRO A 113 -7.98 -0.47 -13.99
C PRO A 113 -7.38 0.52 -13.00
N LEU A 114 -6.25 0.14 -12.42
CA LEU A 114 -5.59 0.92 -11.39
C LEU A 114 -4.84 2.06 -12.10
N VAL A 115 -5.36 3.28 -12.01
CA VAL A 115 -4.66 4.47 -12.50
C VAL A 115 -3.55 4.77 -11.51
N VAL A 116 -2.35 4.30 -11.82
CA VAL A 116 -1.14 4.62 -11.05
C VAL A 116 -0.70 6.01 -11.48
N ILE A 117 -0.88 7.01 -10.61
CA ILE A 117 -0.25 8.32 -10.82
C ILE A 117 1.15 8.23 -10.23
N SER A 118 2.13 8.01 -11.10
CA SER A 118 3.56 8.02 -10.78
C SER A 118 4.14 9.44 -10.82
N LEU A 119 5.30 9.62 -10.17
CA LEU A 119 6.00 10.91 -10.00
C LEU A 119 6.28 11.65 -11.32
N ASP A 120 6.56 10.94 -12.41
CA ASP A 120 7.01 11.51 -13.69
C ASP A 120 6.15 11.13 -14.91
N THR A 121 5.07 10.37 -14.73
CA THR A 121 4.21 9.94 -15.84
C THR A 121 2.75 9.83 -15.39
N ASP A 122 1.86 10.33 -16.25
CA ASP A 122 0.40 10.30 -16.17
C ASP A 122 -0.35 11.44 -15.46
N LEU A 123 0.29 12.60 -15.29
CA LEU A 123 -0.47 13.84 -15.06
C LEU A 123 -1.42 14.15 -16.24
N ASP A 124 -1.03 13.83 -17.46
CA ASP A 124 -1.83 14.06 -18.68
C ASP A 124 -2.81 12.90 -18.99
N ALA A 125 -2.68 11.73 -18.35
CA ALA A 125 -3.66 10.65 -18.47
C ALA A 125 -4.95 10.92 -17.67
N LEU A 126 -4.87 11.76 -16.63
CA LEU A 126 -6.04 12.24 -15.89
C LEU A 126 -6.98 13.11 -16.73
N GLU A 127 -6.46 13.82 -17.75
CA GLU A 127 -7.26 14.66 -18.66
C GLU A 127 -8.21 13.82 -19.53
N ARG A 128 -7.82 12.59 -19.89
CA ARG A 128 -8.61 11.71 -20.77
C ARG A 128 -9.69 10.88 -20.06
N GLY A 129 -9.68 10.84 -18.73
CA GLY A 129 -10.69 10.14 -17.93
C GLY A 129 -11.82 11.05 -17.42
N HIS A 130 -11.69 12.36 -17.59
CA HIS A 130 -12.63 13.39 -17.15
C HIS A 130 -13.24 14.23 -18.29
N ALA A 131 -12.96 13.86 -19.55
CA ALA A 131 -13.59 14.42 -20.74
C ALA A 131 -14.79 13.59 -21.19
#